data_AF-A0A2A6HH96-F1
#
_entry.id   AF-A0A2A6HH96-F1
#
_cell.length_a   1.000
_cell.length_b   1.000
_cell.length_c   1.000
_cell.angle_alpha   90.00
_cell.angle_beta   90.00
_cell.angle_gamma   90.00
#
_symmetry.space_group_name_H-M   'P 1'
#
loop_
_entity.id
_entity.type
_entity.pdbx_description
1 polymer ?
#
loop_
_entity_poly.entity_id
_entity_poly.type
_entity_poly.pdbx_seq_one_letter_code
_entity_poly.pdbx_strand_id
1 'polypeptide(L)'
;MQLFPDQTKMKSLFGEAGVIYGSLGNAIAPYLLRDQYSFMDNHQYEQMMLTEDDGLEKGARIYWEEMLDRAHMASVSSIIRASRWVDSSMREYEAGNLFGWAAATRSLVEAAADSGHSLGVVPITLAEIHKPVIAALKGKADSFLTSSDIEDALIHYSHARKVSKAEEVPISHKARQSAEYLRFLEEMKIDGARELYSKLCEIVHPAALSVSTTFTFSKGGWTVDLAMERTYLNAFVESNRGVIGGVLMAAFNPAILILRVLHRFDRHAKIPPLKNYRLDRIPAWTRIQKALK
;
A
#
# COMPACT_ATOMS: atom_id res chain seq x y z
N MET A 1 6.42 -12.17 14.99
CA MET A 1 6.59 -12.04 13.53
C MET A 1 7.50 -10.86 13.26
N GLN A 2 8.62 -11.07 12.57
CA GLN A 2 9.49 -10.01 12.09
C GLN A 2 9.16 -9.78 10.61
N LEU A 3 8.89 -8.53 10.21
CA LEU A 3 8.62 -8.18 8.81
C LEU A 3 9.90 -7.96 8.02
N PHE A 4 10.96 -7.48 8.67
CA PHE A 4 12.24 -7.13 8.05
C PHE A 4 13.43 -7.67 8.85
N PRO A 5 14.26 -8.54 8.28
CA PRO A 5 15.36 -9.19 9.01
C PRO A 5 16.58 -8.28 9.24
N ASP A 6 16.92 -7.37 8.31
CA ASP A 6 18.21 -6.67 8.31
C ASP A 6 18.09 -5.17 7.95
N GLN A 7 18.33 -4.28 8.94
CA GLN A 7 18.25 -2.83 8.76
C GLN A 7 19.39 -2.25 7.92
N THR A 8 20.58 -2.85 7.97
CA THR A 8 21.73 -2.39 7.20
C THR A 8 21.48 -2.59 5.71
N LYS A 9 20.91 -3.74 5.35
CA LYS A 9 20.53 -4.06 3.98
C LYS A 9 19.33 -3.25 3.48
N MET A 10 18.37 -2.99 4.35
CA MET A 10 17.29 -2.04 4.05
C MET A 10 17.87 -0.67 3.67
N LYS A 11 18.88 -0.20 4.40
CA LYS A 11 19.57 1.06 4.09
C LYS A 11 20.31 1.04 2.76
N SER A 12 20.96 -0.08 2.41
CA SER A 12 21.70 -0.19 1.16
C SER A 12 20.79 -0.11 -0.07
N LEU A 13 19.57 -0.66 0.01
CA LEU A 13 18.63 -0.71 -1.11
C LEU A 13 17.66 0.48 -1.16
N PHE A 14 17.12 0.88 -0.01
CA PHE A 14 16.03 1.85 0.08
C PHE A 14 16.46 3.15 0.78
N GLY A 15 17.75 3.33 1.07
CA GLY A 15 18.27 4.50 1.76
C GLY A 15 17.72 4.66 3.19
N GLU A 16 17.63 5.90 3.67
CA GLU A 16 17.11 6.18 5.02
C GLU A 16 15.65 5.75 5.20
N ALA A 17 14.85 5.78 4.13
CA ALA A 17 13.49 5.24 4.17
C ALA A 17 13.49 3.76 4.58
N GLY A 18 14.46 2.98 4.09
CA GLY A 18 14.61 1.58 4.45
C GLY A 18 14.75 1.35 5.95
N VAL A 19 15.60 2.13 6.63
CA VAL A 19 15.81 2.04 8.08
C VAL A 19 14.52 2.39 8.84
N ILE A 20 13.85 3.45 8.37
CA ILE A 20 12.64 3.98 9.00
C ILE A 20 11.49 2.98 8.92
N TYR A 21 11.11 2.53 7.72
CA TYR A 21 10.00 1.58 7.55
C TYR A 21 10.37 0.17 7.96
N GLY A 22 11.63 -0.22 7.85
CA GLY A 22 12.12 -1.49 8.37
C GLY A 22 11.92 -1.58 9.88
N SER A 23 12.33 -0.55 10.61
CA SER A 23 12.18 -0.49 12.06
C SER A 23 10.72 -0.38 12.48
N LEU A 24 9.96 0.51 11.82
CA LEU A 24 8.54 0.70 12.11
C LEU A 24 7.73 -0.57 11.83
N GLY A 25 7.94 -1.20 10.68
CA GLY A 25 7.25 -2.43 10.29
C GLY A 25 7.42 -3.53 11.33
N ASN A 26 8.66 -3.76 11.78
CA ASN A 26 8.93 -4.73 12.85
C ASN A 26 8.24 -4.36 14.16
N ALA A 27 8.20 -3.07 14.51
CA ALA A 27 7.55 -2.63 15.73
C ALA A 27 6.02 -2.83 15.70
N ILE A 28 5.37 -2.60 14.55
CA ILE A 28 3.91 -2.73 14.42
C ILE A 28 3.45 -4.17 14.15
N ALA A 29 4.31 -5.04 13.62
CA ALA A 29 3.95 -6.40 13.19
C ALA A 29 3.19 -7.25 14.23
N PRO A 30 3.54 -7.25 15.54
CA PRO A 30 2.81 -8.02 16.54
C PRO A 30 1.38 -7.54 16.81
N TYR A 31 1.02 -6.34 16.34
CA TYR A 31 -0.29 -5.73 16.54
C TYR A 31 -1.22 -5.97 15.34
N LEU A 32 -0.67 -6.07 14.12
CA LEU A 32 -1.46 -6.22 12.88
C LEU A 32 -2.27 -7.52 12.79
N LEU A 33 -1.96 -8.51 13.64
CA LEU A 33 -2.55 -9.85 13.61
C LEU A 33 -3.60 -10.09 14.72
N ARG A 34 -3.98 -9.06 15.47
CA ARG A 34 -4.80 -9.23 16.68
C ARG A 34 -6.30 -9.15 16.43
N ASP A 35 -6.70 -8.43 15.38
CA ASP A 35 -8.10 -8.15 15.09
C ASP A 35 -8.72 -9.23 14.20
N GLN A 36 -10.02 -9.44 14.35
CA GLN A 36 -10.86 -10.28 13.50
C GLN A 36 -11.91 -9.41 12.83
N TYR A 37 -12.35 -9.81 11.63
CA TYR A 37 -13.28 -9.05 10.81
C TYR A 37 -14.52 -9.89 10.52
N SER A 38 -15.69 -9.27 10.56
CA SER A 38 -16.96 -9.89 10.18
C SER A 38 -17.76 -8.90 9.36
N PHE A 39 -18.36 -9.37 8.27
CA PHE A 39 -19.17 -8.57 7.36
C PHE A 39 -20.53 -9.23 7.23
N MET A 40 -21.59 -8.43 7.42
CA MET A 40 -22.97 -8.85 7.28
C MET A 40 -23.29 -9.06 5.80
N ASP A 41 -24.13 -10.05 5.51
CA ASP A 41 -24.65 -10.22 4.16
C ASP A 41 -25.58 -9.04 3.78
N ASN A 42 -25.48 -8.55 2.55
CA ASN A 42 -26.23 -7.37 2.10
C ASN A 42 -27.75 -7.59 2.20
N HIS A 43 -28.25 -8.79 1.92
CA HIS A 43 -29.68 -9.07 2.01
C HIS A 43 -30.16 -9.06 3.46
N GLN A 44 -29.35 -9.62 4.37
CA GLN A 44 -29.63 -9.56 5.81
C GLN A 44 -29.62 -8.12 6.32
N TYR A 45 -28.65 -7.33 5.87
CA TYR A 45 -28.55 -5.90 6.22
C TYR A 45 -29.77 -5.11 5.74
N GLU A 46 -30.19 -5.29 4.48
CA GLU A 46 -31.38 -4.66 3.90
C GLU A 46 -32.67 -5.06 4.65
N GLN A 47 -32.83 -6.36 4.96
CA GLN A 47 -33.99 -6.83 5.70
C GLN A 47 -34.04 -6.22 7.11
N MET A 48 -32.92 -6.21 7.84
CA MET A 48 -32.82 -5.62 9.17
C MET A 48 -33.18 -4.11 9.14
N MET A 49 -32.65 -3.38 8.16
CA MET A 49 -32.94 -1.95 7.97
C MET A 49 -34.43 -1.65 7.77
N LEU A 50 -35.18 -2.56 7.13
CA LEU A 50 -36.59 -2.36 6.78
C LEU A 50 -37.57 -2.87 7.85
N THR A 51 -37.16 -3.84 8.67
CA THR A 51 -38.09 -4.61 9.51
C THR A 51 -37.95 -4.33 11.01
N GLU A 52 -36.84 -3.75 11.45
CA GLU A 52 -36.60 -3.45 12.86
C GLU A 52 -36.94 -2.00 13.21
N ASP A 53 -37.54 -1.77 14.38
CA ASP A 53 -37.95 -0.44 14.86
C ASP A 53 -36.77 0.54 14.99
N ASP A 54 -35.57 0.04 15.24
CA ASP A 54 -34.29 0.76 15.31
C ASP A 54 -33.37 0.48 14.11
N GLY A 55 -33.93 0.00 12.99
CA GLY A 55 -33.19 -0.44 11.81
C GLY A 55 -32.19 0.60 11.30
N LEU A 56 -32.57 1.88 11.21
CA LEU A 56 -31.69 2.97 10.76
C LEU A 56 -30.45 3.16 11.65
N GLU A 57 -30.62 3.10 12.98
CA GLU A 57 -29.53 3.28 13.94
C GLU A 57 -28.57 2.09 13.89
N LYS A 58 -29.12 0.87 13.89
CA LYS A 58 -28.35 -0.37 13.76
C LYS A 58 -27.60 -0.42 12.44
N GLY A 59 -28.24 -0.05 11.34
CA GLY A 59 -27.58 -0.04 10.04
C GLY A 59 -26.46 0.97 9.96
N ALA A 60 -26.66 2.19 10.48
CA ALA A 60 -25.59 3.20 10.49
C ALA A 60 -24.38 2.72 11.27
N ARG A 61 -24.62 2.05 12.41
CA ARG A 61 -23.57 1.42 13.20
C ARG A 61 -22.86 0.32 12.44
N ILE A 62 -23.59 -0.64 11.87
CA ILE A 62 -23.02 -1.76 11.11
C ILE A 62 -22.20 -1.24 9.94
N TYR A 63 -22.76 -0.31 9.14
CA TYR A 63 -22.06 0.32 8.02
C TYR A 63 -20.70 0.88 8.45
N TRP A 64 -20.66 1.66 9.53
CA TRP A 64 -19.39 2.25 9.98
C TRP A 64 -18.44 1.26 10.65
N GLU A 65 -18.94 0.27 11.39
CA GLU A 65 -18.09 -0.82 11.92
C GLU A 65 -17.39 -1.54 10.76
N GLU A 66 -18.16 -1.89 9.73
CA GLU A 66 -17.70 -2.58 8.53
C GLU A 66 -16.75 -1.77 7.66
N MET A 67 -16.97 -0.46 7.55
CA MET A 67 -16.07 0.47 6.86
C MET A 67 -14.72 0.59 7.57
N LEU A 68 -14.73 0.67 8.91
CA LEU A 68 -13.50 0.71 9.70
C LEU A 68 -12.75 -0.62 9.63
N ASP A 69 -13.46 -1.76 9.66
CA ASP A 69 -12.88 -3.10 9.51
C ASP A 69 -12.24 -3.26 8.13
N ARG A 70 -12.90 -2.84 7.04
CA ARG A 70 -12.32 -2.83 5.68
C ARG A 70 -11.07 -1.94 5.61
N ALA A 71 -11.10 -0.76 6.21
CA ALA A 71 -9.95 0.15 6.23
C ALA A 71 -8.75 -0.45 6.99
N HIS A 72 -9.01 -1.11 8.12
CA HIS A 72 -7.97 -1.81 8.88
C HIS A 72 -7.41 -2.99 8.10
N MET A 73 -8.27 -3.86 7.56
CA MET A 73 -7.90 -5.03 6.77
C MET A 73 -7.07 -4.64 5.52
N ALA A 74 -7.49 -3.59 4.80
CA ALA A 74 -6.75 -3.06 3.66
C ALA A 74 -5.36 -2.53 4.06
N SER A 75 -5.26 -1.86 5.20
CA SER A 75 -3.99 -1.34 5.72
C SER A 75 -3.03 -2.47 6.12
N VAL A 76 -3.55 -3.49 6.83
CA VAL A 76 -2.76 -4.66 7.25
C VAL A 76 -2.24 -5.43 6.03
N SER A 77 -3.11 -5.72 5.07
CA SER A 77 -2.74 -6.45 3.85
C SER A 77 -1.77 -5.66 2.98
N SER A 78 -1.93 -4.34 2.84
CA SER A 78 -0.99 -3.45 2.15
C SER A 78 0.40 -3.51 2.77
N ILE A 79 0.51 -3.37 4.09
CA ILE A 79 1.78 -3.43 4.83
C ILE A 79 2.45 -4.80 4.66
N ILE A 80 1.69 -5.89 4.85
CA ILE A 80 2.23 -7.25 4.72
C ILE A 80 2.73 -7.49 3.30
N ARG A 81 1.93 -7.16 2.28
CA ARG A 81 2.28 -7.35 0.86
C ARG A 81 3.51 -6.54 0.48
N ALA A 82 3.56 -5.26 0.84
CA ALA A 82 4.74 -4.42 0.61
C ALA A 82 5.99 -4.98 1.30
N SER A 83 5.86 -5.48 2.52
CA SER A 83 6.97 -6.09 3.26
C SER A 83 7.51 -7.34 2.56
N ARG A 84 6.65 -8.16 1.92
CA ARG A 84 7.07 -9.33 1.14
C ARG A 84 7.82 -8.97 -0.13
N TRP A 85 7.43 -7.89 -0.81
CA TRP A 85 8.16 -7.41 -1.98
C TRP A 85 9.52 -6.84 -1.61
N VAL A 86 9.60 -6.10 -0.51
CA VAL A 86 10.87 -5.62 0.04
C VAL A 86 11.80 -6.78 0.41
N ASP A 87 11.31 -7.78 1.15
CA ASP A 87 12.09 -8.98 1.51
C ASP A 87 12.59 -9.73 0.27
N SER A 88 11.73 -9.87 -0.74
CA SER A 88 12.11 -10.48 -2.03
C SER A 88 13.19 -9.67 -2.75
N SER A 89 13.02 -8.36 -2.87
CA SER A 89 14.05 -7.48 -3.44
C SER A 89 15.38 -7.58 -2.69
N MET A 90 15.36 -7.65 -1.35
CA MET A 90 16.59 -7.81 -0.57
C MET A 90 17.30 -9.12 -0.88
N ARG A 91 16.58 -10.24 -0.84
CA ARG A 91 17.13 -11.56 -1.13
C ARG A 91 17.74 -11.66 -2.53
N GLU A 92 17.03 -11.17 -3.55
CA GLU A 92 17.50 -11.24 -4.92
C GLU A 92 18.70 -10.31 -5.15
N TYR A 93 18.75 -9.15 -4.48
CA TYR A 93 19.93 -8.29 -4.48
C TYR A 93 21.15 -8.97 -3.87
N GLU A 94 20.98 -9.66 -2.74
CA GLU A 94 22.03 -10.41 -2.08
C GLU A 94 22.57 -11.52 -2.99
N ALA A 95 21.68 -12.27 -3.64
CA ALA A 95 22.02 -13.30 -4.60
C ALA A 95 22.70 -12.75 -5.86
N GLY A 96 22.64 -11.43 -6.11
CA GLY A 96 23.13 -10.82 -7.33
C GLY A 96 22.24 -11.11 -8.55
N ASN A 97 21.01 -11.55 -8.31
CA ASN A 97 20.05 -11.89 -9.35
C ASN A 97 19.35 -10.60 -9.84
N LEU A 98 19.87 -10.03 -10.92
CA LEU A 98 19.34 -8.80 -11.51
C LEU A 98 17.85 -8.93 -11.88
N PHE A 99 17.48 -10.03 -12.54
CA PHE A 99 16.11 -10.26 -13.01
C PHE A 99 15.13 -10.45 -11.84
N GLY A 100 15.52 -11.25 -10.85
CA GLY A 100 14.74 -11.46 -9.63
C GLY A 100 14.54 -10.15 -8.88
N TRP A 101 15.60 -9.36 -8.72
CA TRP A 101 15.55 -8.06 -8.06
C TRP A 101 14.65 -7.08 -8.81
N ALA A 102 14.78 -7.01 -10.14
CA ALA A 102 13.98 -6.11 -10.97
C ALA A 102 12.49 -6.48 -10.92
N ALA A 103 12.17 -7.77 -10.98
CA ALA A 103 10.79 -8.25 -10.86
C ALA A 103 10.17 -7.90 -9.49
N ALA A 104 10.88 -8.19 -8.40
CA ALA A 104 10.40 -7.88 -7.05
C ALA A 104 10.23 -6.36 -6.83
N THR A 105 11.18 -5.56 -7.30
CA THR A 105 11.14 -4.09 -7.16
C THR A 105 10.03 -3.49 -8.03
N ARG A 106 9.79 -4.02 -9.24
CA ARG A 106 8.64 -3.63 -10.07
C ARG A 106 7.32 -3.91 -9.34
N SER A 107 7.18 -5.09 -8.74
CA SER A 107 5.97 -5.43 -7.98
C SER A 107 5.79 -4.56 -6.73
N LEU A 108 6.88 -4.08 -6.11
CA LEU A 108 6.79 -3.07 -5.05
C LEU A 108 6.27 -1.72 -5.58
N VAL A 109 6.74 -1.27 -6.75
CA VAL A 109 6.24 -0.04 -7.41
C VAL A 109 4.74 -0.14 -7.68
N GLU A 110 4.28 -1.28 -8.22
CA GLU A 110 2.86 -1.53 -8.47
C GLU A 110 2.06 -1.55 -7.16
N ALA A 111 2.54 -2.25 -6.13
CA ALA A 111 1.88 -2.29 -4.82
C ALA A 111 1.82 -0.91 -4.15
N ALA A 112 2.84 -0.07 -4.35
CA ALA A 112 2.86 1.31 -3.85
C ALA A 112 1.81 2.17 -4.54
N ALA A 113 1.66 2.02 -5.85
CA ALA A 113 0.66 2.74 -6.61
C ALA A 113 -0.77 2.30 -6.30
N ASP A 114 -1.03 0.99 -6.15
CA ASP A 114 -2.32 0.44 -5.72
C ASP A 114 -2.71 1.00 -4.34
N SER A 115 -1.79 0.89 -3.38
CA SER A 115 -2.03 1.36 -2.01
C SER A 115 -2.22 2.87 -1.97
N GLY A 116 -1.40 3.60 -2.73
CA GLY A 116 -1.55 5.04 -2.89
C GLY A 116 -2.93 5.43 -3.42
N HIS A 117 -3.32 4.85 -4.55
CA HIS A 117 -4.57 5.17 -5.22
C HIS A 117 -5.80 4.86 -4.35
N SER A 118 -5.88 3.64 -3.83
CA SER A 118 -7.05 3.18 -3.10
C SER A 118 -7.07 3.66 -1.64
N LEU A 119 -5.92 3.74 -0.99
CA LEU A 119 -5.86 4.02 0.45
C LEU A 119 -5.48 5.47 0.75
N GLY A 120 -5.01 6.24 -0.24
CA GLY A 120 -4.54 7.62 -0.03
C GLY A 120 -5.62 8.59 0.46
N VAL A 121 -6.87 8.41 0.03
CA VAL A 121 -8.01 9.28 0.41
C VAL A 121 -8.59 8.92 1.78
N VAL A 122 -8.56 7.63 2.14
CA VAL A 122 -9.19 7.08 3.35
C VAL A 122 -8.81 7.81 4.65
N PRO A 123 -7.53 8.06 4.98
CA PRO A 123 -7.18 8.57 6.30
C PRO A 123 -7.64 10.02 6.52
N ILE A 124 -7.64 10.86 5.48
CA ILE A 124 -8.11 12.24 5.61
C ILE A 124 -9.63 12.29 5.70
N THR A 125 -10.35 11.52 4.88
CA THR A 125 -11.80 11.50 4.92
C THR A 125 -12.30 10.97 6.27
N LEU A 126 -11.75 9.86 6.77
CA LEU A 126 -12.07 9.35 8.12
C LEU A 126 -11.78 10.37 9.21
N ALA A 127 -10.69 11.13 9.08
CA ALA A 127 -10.36 12.16 10.04
C ALA A 127 -11.35 13.34 10.01
N GLU A 128 -11.83 13.74 8.85
CA GLU A 128 -12.80 14.84 8.69
C GLU A 128 -14.18 14.46 9.27
N ILE A 129 -14.61 13.21 9.11
CA ILE A 129 -15.92 12.73 9.56
C ILE A 129 -15.88 11.98 10.90
N HIS A 130 -14.77 12.00 11.64
CA HIS A 130 -14.58 11.13 12.80
C HIS A 130 -15.65 11.32 13.91
N LYS A 131 -16.13 12.55 14.14
CA LYS A 131 -17.14 12.86 15.17
C LYS A 131 -18.49 12.22 14.83
N PRO A 132 -19.09 12.46 13.65
CA PRO A 132 -20.29 11.74 13.20
C PRO A 132 -20.16 10.23 13.24
N VAL A 133 -19.03 9.68 12.79
CA VAL A 133 -18.80 8.22 12.80
C VAL A 133 -18.79 7.67 14.23
N ILE A 134 -18.11 8.34 15.18
CA ILE A 134 -18.15 7.95 16.60
C ILE A 134 -19.58 8.00 17.16
N ALA A 135 -20.41 8.95 16.73
CA ALA A 135 -21.81 9.02 17.12
C ALA A 135 -22.61 7.83 16.56
N ALA A 136 -22.42 7.49 15.29
CA ALA A 136 -23.04 6.32 14.65
C ALA A 136 -22.66 5.01 15.35
N LEU A 137 -21.38 4.80 15.64
CA LEU A 137 -20.89 3.63 16.37
C LEU A 137 -21.50 3.48 17.77
N LYS A 138 -21.95 4.59 18.38
CA LYS A 138 -22.57 4.62 19.71
C LYS A 138 -24.10 4.55 19.68
N GLY A 139 -24.71 4.44 18.49
CA GLY A 139 -26.17 4.51 18.36
C GLY A 139 -26.74 5.90 18.64
N LYS A 140 -25.95 6.95 18.38
CA LYS A 140 -26.31 8.35 18.69
C LYS A 140 -26.24 9.25 17.45
N ALA A 141 -26.33 8.68 16.26
CA ALA A 141 -26.30 9.47 15.04
C ALA A 141 -27.65 10.12 14.79
N ASP A 142 -27.64 11.43 14.54
CA ASP A 142 -28.84 12.19 14.18
C ASP A 142 -29.31 11.89 12.74
N SER A 143 -28.43 11.31 11.90
CA SER A 143 -28.72 10.95 10.52
C SER A 143 -27.85 9.80 10.02
N PHE A 144 -28.32 9.13 8.96
CA PHE A 144 -27.58 8.06 8.31
C PHE A 144 -26.48 8.65 7.40
N LEU A 145 -25.25 8.71 7.89
CA LEU A 145 -24.09 9.19 7.14
C LEU A 145 -23.43 8.04 6.38
N THR A 146 -23.22 8.20 5.08
CA THR A 146 -22.42 7.30 4.24
C THR A 146 -21.20 8.01 3.65
N SER A 147 -20.25 7.24 3.12
CA SER A 147 -19.12 7.77 2.35
C SER A 147 -18.79 6.85 1.17
N SER A 148 -19.44 7.11 0.03
CA SER A 148 -19.19 6.39 -1.23
C SER A 148 -17.72 6.41 -1.62
N ASP A 149 -17.03 7.54 -1.40
CA ASP A 149 -15.62 7.69 -1.80
C ASP A 149 -14.69 6.73 -1.06
N ILE A 150 -14.85 6.58 0.26
CA ILE A 150 -14.06 5.61 1.04
C ILE A 150 -14.50 4.19 0.68
N GLU A 151 -15.81 3.96 0.55
CA GLU A 151 -16.38 2.65 0.30
C GLU A 151 -15.90 2.08 -1.04
N ASP A 152 -16.03 2.84 -2.12
CA ASP A 152 -15.53 2.47 -3.44
C ASP A 152 -14.03 2.24 -3.43
N ALA A 153 -13.26 3.06 -2.70
CA ALA A 153 -11.81 2.93 -2.64
C ALA A 153 -11.38 1.66 -1.88
N LEU A 154 -12.05 1.31 -0.78
CA LEU A 154 -11.80 0.09 -0.01
C LEU A 154 -12.27 -1.17 -0.74
N ILE A 155 -13.42 -1.09 -1.42
CA ILE A 155 -13.91 -2.16 -2.29
C ILE A 155 -12.93 -2.37 -3.44
N HIS A 156 -12.47 -1.29 -4.09
CA HIS A 156 -11.48 -1.41 -5.14
C HIS A 156 -10.20 -2.08 -4.65
N TYR A 157 -9.68 -1.69 -3.49
CA TYR A 157 -8.48 -2.33 -2.95
C TYR A 157 -8.65 -3.85 -2.75
N SER A 158 -9.83 -4.30 -2.31
CA SER A 158 -10.08 -5.69 -1.92
C SER A 158 -10.63 -6.58 -3.03
N HIS A 159 -11.36 -6.01 -3.99
CA HIS A 159 -12.12 -6.76 -5.00
C HIS A 159 -11.72 -6.44 -6.44
N ALA A 160 -10.91 -5.41 -6.68
CA ALA A 160 -10.51 -5.06 -8.04
C ALA A 160 -9.78 -6.23 -8.71
N ARG A 161 -10.28 -6.61 -9.89
CA ARG A 161 -9.69 -7.67 -10.70
C ARG A 161 -9.82 -7.38 -12.18
N LYS A 162 -9.20 -8.23 -12.99
CA LYS A 162 -9.47 -8.25 -14.42
C LYS A 162 -10.90 -8.74 -14.63
N VAL A 163 -11.69 -7.93 -15.33
CA VAL A 163 -13.10 -8.17 -15.63
C VAL A 163 -13.25 -8.35 -17.13
N SER A 164 -14.06 -9.32 -17.55
CA SER A 164 -14.31 -9.54 -18.98
C SER A 164 -15.28 -8.49 -19.54
N LYS A 165 -15.29 -8.25 -20.85
CA LYS A 165 -16.20 -7.27 -21.45
C LYS A 165 -17.69 -7.60 -21.26
N ALA A 166 -18.02 -8.88 -21.06
CA ALA A 166 -19.38 -9.36 -20.89
C ALA A 166 -19.84 -9.36 -19.42
N GLU A 167 -18.95 -9.02 -18.50
CA GLU A 167 -19.21 -9.09 -17.07
C GLU A 167 -19.63 -7.72 -16.53
N GLU A 168 -20.85 -7.65 -15.99
CA GLU A 168 -21.39 -6.45 -15.36
C GLU A 168 -21.02 -6.41 -13.88
N VAL A 169 -20.03 -5.60 -13.54
CA VAL A 169 -19.60 -5.34 -12.16
C VAL A 169 -19.39 -3.85 -11.95
N PRO A 170 -19.51 -3.36 -10.69
CA PRO A 170 -19.25 -1.96 -10.36
C PRO A 170 -17.84 -1.51 -10.79
N ILE A 171 -17.68 -0.21 -11.05
CA ILE A 171 -16.38 0.35 -11.47
C ILE A 171 -15.30 0.08 -10.42
N SER A 172 -15.65 0.11 -9.13
CA SER A 172 -14.75 -0.23 -8.03
C SER A 172 -14.16 -1.64 -8.17
N HIS A 173 -14.83 -2.60 -8.82
CA HIS A 173 -14.32 -3.98 -8.99
C HIS A 173 -13.43 -4.17 -10.22
N LYS A 174 -13.23 -3.14 -11.04
CA LYS A 174 -12.42 -3.21 -12.26
C LYS A 174 -11.00 -2.74 -11.94
N ALA A 175 -10.02 -3.62 -12.12
CA ALA A 175 -8.61 -3.24 -12.01
C ALA A 175 -8.25 -2.14 -13.02
N ARG A 176 -7.44 -1.18 -12.58
CA ARG A 176 -6.95 -0.11 -13.47
C ARG A 176 -5.77 -0.58 -14.30
N GLN A 177 -5.43 0.21 -15.31
CA GLN A 177 -4.23 -0.02 -16.11
C GLN A 177 -2.97 0.45 -15.36
N SER A 178 -1.84 -0.21 -15.57
CA SER A 178 -0.55 0.15 -14.98
C SER A 178 -0.16 1.62 -15.19
N ALA A 179 -0.56 2.23 -16.31
CA ALA A 179 -0.30 3.65 -16.58
C ALA A 179 -1.02 4.60 -15.60
N GLU A 180 -2.23 4.25 -15.16
CA GLU A 180 -2.98 5.04 -14.19
C GLU A 180 -2.33 4.98 -12.79
N TYR A 181 -1.80 3.81 -12.43
CA TYR A 181 -1.07 3.60 -11.20
C TYR A 181 0.24 4.41 -11.15
N LEU A 182 0.99 4.47 -12.25
CA LEU A 182 2.21 5.28 -12.32
C LEU A 182 1.94 6.78 -12.16
N ARG A 183 0.80 7.27 -12.70
CA ARG A 183 0.39 8.67 -12.50
C ARG A 183 0.23 9.00 -11.01
N PHE A 184 -0.25 8.06 -10.21
CA PHE A 184 -0.39 8.28 -8.78
C PHE A 184 0.96 8.47 -8.07
N LEU A 185 2.00 7.74 -8.46
CA LEU A 185 3.34 7.93 -7.90
C LEU A 185 3.92 9.30 -8.27
N GLU A 186 3.60 9.81 -9.45
CA GLU A 186 3.94 11.18 -9.87
C GLU A 186 3.16 12.21 -9.03
N GLU A 187 1.87 11.99 -8.74
CA GLU A 187 1.06 12.82 -7.85
C GLU A 187 1.60 12.84 -6.40
N MET A 188 2.22 11.74 -5.96
CA MET A 188 2.97 11.66 -4.69
C MET A 188 4.33 12.37 -4.72
N LYS A 189 4.71 12.96 -5.86
CA LYS A 189 5.98 13.67 -6.08
C LYS A 189 7.20 12.77 -5.91
N ILE A 190 7.10 11.52 -6.35
CA ILE A 190 8.24 10.61 -6.43
C ILE A 190 8.88 10.77 -7.80
N ASP A 191 9.76 11.76 -7.91
CA ASP A 191 10.46 12.07 -9.16
C ASP A 191 11.23 10.83 -9.66
N GLY A 192 11.09 10.52 -10.95
CA GLY A 192 11.75 9.37 -11.57
C GLY A 192 11.03 8.02 -11.40
N ALA A 193 9.90 7.93 -10.70
CA ALA A 193 9.18 6.66 -10.51
C ALA A 193 8.76 5.98 -11.83
N ARG A 194 8.31 6.77 -12.81
CA ARG A 194 7.95 6.27 -14.15
C ARG A 194 9.15 5.75 -14.92
N GLU A 195 10.27 6.46 -14.86
CA GLU A 195 11.52 6.04 -15.52
C GLU A 195 12.06 4.75 -14.88
N LEU A 196 12.06 4.69 -13.55
CA LEU A 196 12.40 3.49 -12.78
C LEU A 196 11.53 2.31 -13.23
N TYR A 197 10.20 2.47 -13.26
CA TYR A 197 9.29 1.40 -13.68
C TYR A 197 9.55 0.94 -15.12
N SER A 198 9.78 1.86 -16.05
CA SER A 198 10.11 1.53 -17.45
C SER A 198 11.39 0.70 -17.54
N LYS A 199 12.45 1.12 -16.85
CA LYS A 199 13.72 0.40 -16.81
C LYS A 199 13.58 -0.99 -16.18
N LEU A 200 12.79 -1.11 -15.11
CA LEU A 200 12.50 -2.41 -14.50
C LEU A 200 11.76 -3.34 -15.48
N CYS A 201 10.80 -2.81 -16.25
CA CYS A 201 10.14 -3.56 -17.32
C CYS A 201 11.11 -4.03 -18.41
N GLU A 202 12.03 -3.17 -18.84
CA GLU A 202 13.06 -3.51 -19.83
C GLU A 202 14.08 -4.54 -19.34
N ILE A 203 14.29 -4.65 -18.02
CA ILE A 203 15.16 -5.69 -17.44
C ILE A 203 14.43 -7.04 -17.41
N VAL A 204 13.14 -7.07 -17.04
CA VAL A 204 12.40 -8.33 -16.88
C VAL A 204 11.86 -8.91 -18.19
N HIS A 205 11.80 -8.12 -19.25
CA HIS A 205 11.41 -8.55 -20.59
C HIS A 205 12.62 -8.55 -21.54
N PRO A 206 12.67 -9.43 -22.54
CA PRO A 206 13.71 -9.37 -23.57
C PRO A 206 13.71 -8.01 -24.27
N ALA A 207 14.70 -7.18 -23.94
CA ALA A 207 14.94 -5.85 -24.49
C ALA A 207 16.45 -5.59 -24.58
N ALA A 208 16.85 -4.58 -25.35
CA ALA A 208 18.27 -4.24 -25.57
C ALA A 208 19.05 -4.13 -24.24
N LEU A 209 18.43 -3.52 -23.23
CA LEU A 209 18.99 -3.39 -21.89
C LEU A 209 19.28 -4.76 -21.25
N SER A 210 18.27 -5.63 -21.09
CA SER A 210 18.43 -6.99 -20.54
C SER A 210 19.40 -7.88 -21.32
N VAL A 211 19.49 -7.70 -22.64
CA VAL A 211 20.43 -8.46 -23.48
C VAL A 211 21.85 -7.97 -23.22
N SER A 212 22.05 -6.65 -23.13
CA SER A 212 23.37 -6.06 -22.88
C SER A 212 23.98 -6.44 -21.53
N THR A 213 23.18 -6.88 -20.56
CA THR A 213 23.69 -7.32 -19.24
C THR A 213 24.27 -8.73 -19.27
N THR A 214 24.04 -9.48 -20.36
CA THR A 214 24.50 -10.86 -20.54
C THR A 214 25.71 -10.97 -21.47
N PHE A 215 25.86 -10.03 -22.42
CA PHE A 215 26.86 -10.11 -23.49
C PHE A 215 27.83 -8.92 -23.47
N THR A 216 29.12 -9.21 -23.65
CA THR A 216 30.17 -8.20 -23.85
C THR A 216 30.83 -8.39 -25.21
N PHE A 217 31.23 -7.30 -25.86
CA PHE A 217 31.96 -7.36 -27.12
C PHE A 217 33.47 -7.29 -26.84
N SER A 218 34.20 -8.35 -27.17
CA SER A 218 35.64 -8.41 -27.00
C SER A 218 36.29 -9.16 -28.17
N LYS A 219 37.49 -8.71 -28.59
CA LYS A 219 38.28 -9.34 -29.67
C LYS A 219 37.50 -9.61 -30.97
N GLY A 220 36.55 -8.72 -31.32
CA GLY A 220 35.78 -8.83 -32.56
C GLY A 220 34.56 -9.74 -32.50
N GLY A 221 34.17 -10.24 -31.31
CA GLY A 221 33.00 -11.09 -31.13
C GLY A 221 32.25 -10.82 -29.83
N TRP A 222 31.05 -11.41 -29.70
CA TRP A 222 30.24 -11.36 -28.49
C TRP A 222 30.55 -12.55 -27.59
N THR A 223 30.78 -12.30 -26.31
CA THR A 223 31.01 -13.30 -25.27
C THR A 223 29.98 -13.15 -24.17
N VAL A 224 29.51 -14.26 -23.59
CA VAL A 224 28.65 -14.23 -22.41
C VAL A 224 29.50 -13.85 -21.19
N ASP A 225 29.05 -12.86 -20.43
CA ASP A 225 29.68 -12.41 -19.20
C ASP A 225 28.64 -12.20 -18.10
N LEU A 226 28.47 -13.22 -17.27
CA LEU A 226 27.51 -13.19 -16.16
C LEU A 226 27.96 -12.28 -15.01
N ALA A 227 29.23 -11.85 -14.96
CA ALA A 227 29.70 -10.92 -13.94
C ALA A 227 29.17 -9.48 -14.17
N MET A 228 28.75 -9.19 -15.41
CA MET A 228 28.14 -7.91 -15.76
C MET A 228 26.79 -7.68 -15.08
N GLU A 229 26.03 -8.75 -14.80
CA GLU A 229 24.72 -8.62 -14.12
C GLU A 229 24.87 -8.00 -12.74
N ARG A 230 25.81 -8.49 -11.91
CA ARG A 230 26.06 -7.96 -10.57
C ARG A 230 26.53 -6.52 -10.61
N THR A 231 27.41 -6.20 -11.57
CA THR A 231 27.95 -4.85 -11.76
C THR A 231 26.84 -3.87 -12.13
N TYR A 232 26.00 -4.26 -13.09
CA TYR A 232 24.84 -3.49 -13.51
C TYR A 232 23.84 -3.30 -12.37
N LEU A 233 23.50 -4.37 -11.66
CA LEU A 233 22.59 -4.33 -10.50
C LEU A 233 23.04 -3.30 -9.45
N ASN A 234 24.32 -3.35 -9.06
CA ASN A 234 24.86 -2.42 -8.07
C ASN A 234 24.79 -0.97 -8.55
N ALA A 235 25.19 -0.70 -9.80
CA ALA A 235 25.13 0.64 -10.38
C ALA A 235 23.69 1.14 -10.51
N PHE A 236 22.75 0.25 -10.86
CA PHE A 236 21.34 0.55 -11.01
C PHE A 236 20.71 0.92 -9.66
N VAL A 237 20.94 0.11 -8.62
CA VAL A 237 20.49 0.41 -7.26
C VAL A 237 21.05 1.74 -6.79
N GLU A 238 22.35 1.98 -6.96
CA GLU A 238 22.98 3.23 -6.52
C GLU A 238 22.32 4.45 -7.17
N SER A 239 22.14 4.40 -8.49
CA SER A 239 21.57 5.51 -9.26
C SER A 239 20.09 5.77 -8.98
N ASN A 240 19.34 4.75 -8.53
CA ASN A 240 17.90 4.83 -8.31
C ASN A 240 17.50 4.77 -6.84
N ARG A 241 18.47 4.71 -5.90
CA ARG A 241 18.23 4.50 -4.47
C ARG A 241 17.22 5.48 -3.87
N GLY A 242 17.32 6.76 -4.25
CA GLY A 242 16.38 7.80 -3.79
C GLY A 242 14.94 7.53 -4.24
N VAL A 243 14.75 7.19 -5.51
CA VAL A 243 13.44 6.86 -6.10
C VAL A 243 12.86 5.60 -5.46
N ILE A 244 13.69 4.55 -5.29
CA ILE A 244 13.31 3.30 -4.63
C ILE A 244 12.88 3.57 -3.17
N GLY A 245 13.58 4.44 -2.45
CA GLY A 245 13.18 4.90 -1.12
C GLY A 245 11.84 5.65 -1.12
N GLY A 246 11.58 6.49 -2.12
CA GLY A 246 10.29 7.15 -2.31
C GLY A 246 9.14 6.17 -2.57
N VAL A 247 9.37 5.14 -3.41
CA VAL A 247 8.41 4.05 -3.64
C VAL A 247 8.10 3.30 -2.35
N LEU A 248 9.12 3.02 -1.53
CA LEU A 248 8.92 2.41 -0.21
C LEU A 248 8.03 3.29 0.68
N MET A 249 8.25 4.61 0.69
CA MET A 249 7.39 5.54 1.42
C MET A 249 5.93 5.48 0.92
N ALA A 250 5.72 5.46 -0.40
CA ALA A 250 4.38 5.37 -0.99
C ALA A 250 3.67 4.06 -0.64
N ALA A 251 4.40 2.95 -0.57
CA ALA A 251 3.82 1.65 -0.22
C ALA A 251 3.30 1.59 1.23
N PHE A 252 3.95 2.28 2.17
CA PHE A 252 3.62 2.16 3.60
C PHE A 252 2.78 3.32 4.13
N ASN A 253 2.96 4.54 3.62
CA ASN A 253 2.36 5.74 4.21
C ASN A 253 0.82 5.70 4.27
N PRO A 254 0.08 5.38 3.20
CA PRO A 254 -1.38 5.36 3.24
C PRO A 254 -1.91 4.45 4.37
N ALA A 255 -1.42 3.21 4.43
CA ALA A 255 -1.81 2.24 5.44
C ALA A 255 -1.45 2.68 6.86
N ILE A 256 -0.24 3.21 7.09
CA ILE A 256 0.18 3.71 8.40
C ILE A 256 -0.71 4.86 8.87
N LEU A 257 -1.05 5.79 7.97
CA LEU A 257 -1.92 6.92 8.30
C LEU A 257 -3.33 6.46 8.64
N ILE A 258 -3.88 5.48 7.91
CA ILE A 258 -5.18 4.87 8.23
C ILE A 258 -5.13 4.26 9.62
N LEU A 259 -4.18 3.35 9.89
CA LEU A 259 -4.05 2.71 11.20
C LEU A 259 -3.94 3.74 12.34
N ARG A 260 -3.23 4.84 12.10
CA ARG A 260 -3.11 5.93 13.07
C ARG A 260 -4.43 6.65 13.32
N VAL A 261 -5.22 6.92 12.27
CA VAL A 261 -6.55 7.54 12.38
C VAL A 261 -7.52 6.59 13.06
N LEU A 262 -7.46 5.29 12.76
CA LEU A 262 -8.32 4.27 13.34
C LEU A 262 -8.27 4.19 14.87
N HIS A 263 -7.15 4.62 15.48
CA HIS A 263 -7.05 4.75 16.93
C HIS A 263 -8.11 5.67 17.56
N ARG A 264 -8.81 6.51 16.78
CA ARG A 264 -9.88 7.40 17.25
C ARG A 264 -11.23 6.71 17.47
N PHE A 265 -11.49 5.58 16.83
CA PHE A 265 -12.81 4.93 16.83
C PHE A 265 -12.98 3.83 17.87
N ASP A 266 -11.89 3.43 18.53
CA ASP A 266 -11.89 2.36 19.56
C ASP A 266 -12.43 0.99 19.12
N ARG A 267 -12.44 0.74 17.80
CA ARG A 267 -12.89 -0.53 17.21
C ARG A 267 -11.80 -1.60 17.07
N HIS A 268 -10.56 -1.17 16.94
CA HIS A 268 -9.39 -2.01 16.68
C HIS A 268 -8.36 -1.88 17.81
N ALA A 269 -7.53 -2.91 17.97
CA ALA A 269 -6.40 -2.88 18.90
C ALA A 269 -5.50 -1.67 18.62
N LYS A 270 -5.15 -0.92 19.68
CA LYS A 270 -4.19 0.19 19.53
C LYS A 270 -2.82 -0.37 19.15
N ILE A 271 -2.08 0.39 18.35
CA ILE A 271 -0.72 0.11 17.93
C ILE A 271 0.21 1.16 18.57
N PRO A 272 0.71 0.94 19.82
CA PRO A 272 1.51 1.92 20.55
C PRO A 272 2.71 2.48 19.76
N PRO A 273 3.47 1.68 18.98
CA PRO A 273 4.58 2.20 18.20
C PRO A 273 4.19 3.35 17.25
N LEU A 274 2.97 3.37 16.70
CA LEU A 274 2.50 4.45 15.83
C LEU A 274 2.33 5.79 16.56
N LYS A 275 2.27 5.82 17.91
CA LYS A 275 2.21 7.06 18.69
C LYS A 275 3.57 7.77 18.74
N ASN A 276 4.64 6.99 18.75
CA ASN A 276 6.02 7.50 18.89
C ASN A 276 6.67 7.76 17.54
N TYR A 277 6.05 7.28 16.45
CA TYR A 277 6.54 7.49 15.11
C TYR A 277 6.29 8.93 14.63
N ARG A 278 7.32 9.53 14.02
CA ARG A 278 7.30 10.90 13.50
C ARG A 278 6.59 10.99 12.15
N LEU A 279 5.26 10.97 12.21
CA LEU A 279 4.38 11.16 11.05
C LEU A 279 4.39 12.61 10.53
N ASP A 280 4.92 13.57 11.28
CA ASP A 280 5.02 14.99 10.91
C ASP A 280 5.86 15.23 9.65
N ARG A 281 6.66 14.24 9.23
CA ARG A 281 7.40 14.25 7.96
C ARG A 281 6.57 13.83 6.75
N ILE A 282 5.34 13.36 6.96
CA ILE A 282 4.41 12.98 5.89
C ILE A 282 3.44 14.15 5.68
N PRO A 283 3.46 14.86 4.54
CA PRO A 283 2.65 16.07 4.34
C PRO A 283 1.15 15.88 4.61
N ALA A 284 0.60 14.71 4.27
CA ALA A 284 -0.80 14.37 4.52
C ALA A 284 -1.15 14.34 6.01
N TRP A 285 -0.21 13.97 6.89
CA TRP A 285 -0.47 13.85 8.33
C TRP A 285 -0.83 15.19 8.98
N THR A 286 -0.21 16.30 8.57
CA THR A 286 -0.53 17.63 9.09
C THR A 286 -2.00 18.00 8.86
N ARG A 287 -2.54 17.66 7.68
CA ARG A 287 -3.96 17.86 7.36
C ARG A 287 -4.85 16.96 8.21
N ILE A 288 -4.49 15.68 8.32
CA ILE A 288 -5.21 14.69 9.13
C ILE A 288 -5.26 15.14 10.61
N GLN A 289 -4.13 15.56 11.18
CA GLN A 289 -4.08 16.04 12.56
C GLN A 289 -4.97 17.26 12.80
N LYS A 290 -5.09 18.16 11.82
CA LYS A 290 -5.98 19.31 11.91
C LYS A 290 -7.45 18.87 11.90
N ALA A 291 -7.81 17.91 11.05
CA ALA A 291 -9.17 17.36 10.96
C ALA A 291 -9.59 16.57 12.22
N LEU A 292 -8.63 15.96 12.93
CA LEU A 292 -8.85 15.22 14.16
C LEU A 292 -9.03 16.08 15.44
N LYS A 293 -9.05 17.42 15.32
CA LYS A 293 -9.34 18.34 16.42
C LYS A 293 -10.84 18.65 16.45
#